data_AF-A0AA51NA43-F1
#
_entry.id   AF-A0AA51NA43-F1
#
_cell.length_a   1.000
_cell.length_b   1.000
_cell.length_c   1.000
_cell.angle_alpha   90.00
_cell.angle_beta   90.00
_cell.angle_gamma   90.00
#
_symmetry.space_group_name_H-M   'P 1'
#
loop_
_entity.id
_entity.type
_entity.pdbx_description
1 polymer ?
#
loop_
_entity_poly.entity_id
_entity_poly.type
_entity_poly.pdbx_seq_one_letter_code
_entity_poly.pdbx_strand_id
1 'polypeptide(L)'
;MVKVVKSDSTNDRGERMVTEGDIMLLKGFEFNQSGKLNATMYAPYTAAIDRATGEATVEIPSFIPQNTFAAPAGASHMRLVTAASKVDFEGESFDLDTDESSEIFIGPQSETAITLTATVPTAGDQPIFLLFGVEFLQEVNGTMYPLKNGAFNALALVEVDESV
;
A
#
# COMPACT_ATOMS: atom_id res chain seq x y z
N MET A 1 1.80 -13.87 5.97
CA MET A 1 1.57 -15.17 5.30
C MET A 1 1.44 -16.38 6.24
N VAL A 2 2.47 -16.80 6.99
CA VAL A 2 2.38 -18.06 7.80
C VAL A 2 1.25 -18.06 8.83
N LYS A 3 0.83 -16.89 9.34
CA LYS A 3 -0.33 -16.79 10.24
C LYS A 3 -1.67 -17.10 9.54
N VAL A 4 -1.84 -16.68 8.29
CA VAL A 4 -3.02 -16.94 7.44
C VAL A 4 -3.14 -18.42 7.15
N VAL A 5 -2.07 -19.05 6.66
CA VAL A 5 -2.05 -20.50 6.42
C VAL A 5 -2.26 -21.29 7.72
N LYS A 6 -1.90 -20.72 8.87
CA LYS A 6 -2.12 -21.36 10.17
C LYS A 6 -3.54 -21.19 10.71
N SER A 7 -4.32 -20.22 10.23
CA SER A 7 -5.71 -20.04 10.62
C SER A 7 -6.66 -20.97 9.86
N ASP A 8 -6.22 -21.61 8.78
CA ASP A 8 -6.93 -22.73 8.17
C ASP A 8 -7.17 -23.85 9.21
N SER A 9 -8.46 -24.07 9.48
CA SER A 9 -8.98 -25.08 10.40
C SER A 9 -9.68 -26.24 9.69
N THR A 10 -9.79 -26.15 8.35
CA THR A 10 -10.43 -27.12 7.47
C THR A 10 -9.46 -28.22 7.08
N ASN A 11 -8.23 -27.85 6.69
CA ASN A 11 -7.25 -28.79 6.16
C ASN A 11 -6.21 -29.27 7.18
N ASP A 12 -5.72 -30.49 6.95
CA ASP A 12 -4.68 -31.11 7.76
C ASP A 12 -3.33 -30.40 7.62
N ARG A 13 -2.45 -30.64 8.61
CA ARG A 13 -1.11 -30.06 8.59
C ARG A 13 -0.33 -30.53 7.36
N GLY A 14 0.07 -29.57 6.52
CA GLY A 14 0.78 -29.83 5.26
C GLY A 14 -0.10 -29.65 4.03
N GLU A 15 -1.43 -29.60 4.24
CA GLU A 15 -2.44 -29.39 3.19
C GLU A 15 -3.18 -28.05 3.35
N ARG A 16 -2.76 -27.22 4.32
CA ARG A 16 -3.39 -25.94 4.60
C ARG A 16 -3.24 -24.94 3.47
N MET A 17 -4.35 -24.28 3.14
CA MET A 17 -4.46 -23.35 2.02
C MET A 17 -4.58 -21.91 2.51
N VAL A 18 -4.25 -20.97 1.63
CA VAL A 18 -4.42 -19.53 1.90
C VAL A 18 -5.89 -19.13 1.79
N THR A 19 -6.60 -19.72 0.84
CA THR A 19 -8.04 -19.53 0.58
C THR A 19 -8.91 -19.95 1.76
N GLU A 20 -8.49 -20.99 2.50
CA GLU A 20 -9.17 -21.47 3.71
C GLU A 20 -8.68 -20.78 5.00
N GLY A 21 -7.74 -19.84 4.85
CA GLY A 21 -7.20 -19.04 5.95
C GLY A 21 -7.84 -17.67 6.05
N ASP A 22 -7.79 -17.08 7.24
CA ASP A 22 -8.18 -15.69 7.47
C ASP A 22 -7.16 -14.72 6.82
N ILE A 23 -7.48 -14.25 5.62
CA ILE A 23 -6.67 -13.30 4.83
C ILE A 23 -6.73 -11.88 5.38
N MET A 24 -7.73 -11.53 6.19
CA MET A 24 -7.79 -10.21 6.86
C MET A 24 -6.61 -9.99 7.81
N LEU A 25 -5.95 -11.07 8.26
CA LEU A 25 -4.69 -11.01 9.02
C LEU A 25 -3.52 -10.38 8.25
N LEU A 26 -3.65 -10.16 6.94
CA LEU A 26 -2.66 -9.43 6.13
C LEU A 26 -2.84 -7.91 6.17
N LYS A 27 -3.98 -7.40 6.66
CA LYS A 27 -4.16 -5.96 6.88
C LYS A 27 -3.12 -5.44 7.88
N GLY A 28 -2.41 -4.38 7.50
CA GLY A 28 -1.28 -3.82 8.23
C GLY A 28 0.05 -4.57 8.01
N PHE A 29 0.14 -5.46 7.03
CA PHE A 29 1.41 -6.09 6.68
C PHE A 29 2.38 -5.05 6.09
N GLU A 30 3.54 -4.91 6.72
CA GLU A 30 4.61 -4.00 6.32
C GLU A 30 5.61 -4.73 5.41
N PHE A 31 5.83 -4.21 4.20
CA PHE A 31 6.81 -4.78 3.27
C PHE A 31 8.25 -4.39 3.62
N ASN A 32 8.41 -3.27 4.34
CA ASN A 32 9.71 -2.81 4.81
C ASN A 32 9.73 -2.73 6.34
N GLN A 33 10.46 -3.66 6.98
CA GLN A 33 10.58 -3.67 8.44
C GLN A 33 11.31 -2.43 8.99
N SER A 34 12.23 -1.85 8.20
CA SER A 34 13.01 -0.65 8.55
C SER A 34 12.31 0.65 8.19
N GLY A 35 11.34 0.61 7.27
CA GLY A 35 10.54 1.74 6.80
C GLY A 35 9.05 1.45 6.91
N LYS A 36 8.55 1.22 8.12
CA LYS A 36 7.13 0.96 8.35
C LYS A 36 6.30 2.19 8.00
N LEU A 37 5.14 2.00 7.36
CA LEU A 37 4.30 3.12 6.94
C LEU A 37 3.92 4.03 8.11
N ASN A 38 3.56 3.45 9.25
CA ASN A 38 3.20 4.23 10.45
C ASN A 38 4.36 4.97 11.13
N ALA A 39 5.61 4.61 10.82
CA ALA A 39 6.81 5.32 11.28
C ALA A 39 7.29 6.36 10.26
N THR A 40 6.90 6.19 8.99
CA THR A 40 7.27 7.08 7.88
C THR A 40 6.26 8.20 7.68
N MET A 41 4.96 7.92 7.84
CA MET A 41 3.87 8.87 7.61
C MET A 41 2.99 8.98 8.87
N TYR A 42 2.84 10.21 9.34
CA TYR A 42 1.98 10.59 10.47
C TYR A 42 0.72 11.33 10.02
N ALA A 43 0.63 11.70 8.74
CA ALA A 43 -0.59 12.26 8.18
C ALA A 43 -1.72 11.21 8.26
N PRO A 44 -2.95 11.61 8.64
CA PRO A 44 -4.08 10.71 8.58
C PRO A 44 -4.37 10.33 7.12
N TYR A 45 -4.87 9.13 6.91
CA TYR A 45 -5.41 8.70 5.64
C TYR A 45 -6.59 7.75 5.87
N THR A 46 -7.46 7.63 4.89
CA THR A 46 -8.49 6.60 4.81
C THR A 46 -8.20 5.71 3.60
N ALA A 47 -8.49 4.42 3.73
CA ALA A 47 -8.34 3.44 2.68
C ALA A 47 -9.65 2.66 2.55
N ALA A 48 -10.11 2.44 1.34
CA ALA A 48 -11.36 1.73 1.08
C ALA A 48 -11.27 0.91 -0.21
N ILE A 49 -12.01 -0.19 -0.26
CA ILE A 49 -12.23 -1.01 -1.45
C ILE A 49 -13.73 -1.08 -1.68
N ASP A 50 -14.19 -0.65 -2.84
CA ASP A 50 -15.55 -0.89 -3.33
C ASP A 50 -15.51 -2.05 -4.31
N ARG A 51 -15.85 -3.25 -3.83
CA ARG A 51 -15.84 -4.47 -4.65
C ARG A 51 -16.84 -4.41 -5.81
N ALA A 52 -17.95 -3.67 -5.68
CA ALA A 52 -18.97 -3.60 -6.71
C ALA A 52 -18.47 -2.85 -7.96
N THR A 53 -17.63 -1.84 -7.75
CA THR A 53 -17.00 -1.05 -8.82
C THR A 53 -15.58 -1.52 -9.15
N GLY A 54 -14.93 -2.26 -8.23
CA GLY A 54 -13.53 -2.67 -8.32
C GLY A 54 -12.57 -1.55 -7.93
N GLU A 55 -13.10 -0.41 -7.48
CA GLU A 55 -12.32 0.78 -7.14
C GLU A 55 -11.73 0.64 -5.73
N ALA A 56 -10.43 0.90 -5.61
CA ALA A 56 -9.73 0.98 -4.34
C ALA A 56 -9.10 2.37 -4.19
N THR A 57 -9.43 3.05 -3.10
CA THR A 57 -9.08 4.46 -2.89
C THR A 57 -8.27 4.65 -1.63
N VAL A 58 -7.32 5.57 -1.70
CA VAL A 58 -6.61 6.12 -0.54
C VAL A 58 -6.79 7.63 -0.54
N GLU A 59 -7.40 8.17 0.50
CA GLU A 59 -7.59 9.60 0.66
C GLU A 59 -6.69 10.13 1.77
N ILE A 60 -5.94 11.18 1.44
CA ILE A 60 -5.06 11.89 2.35
C ILE A 60 -5.60 13.32 2.46
N PRO A 61 -6.13 13.75 3.61
CA PRO A 61 -6.51 15.15 3.83
C PRO A 61 -5.31 16.08 3.70
N SER A 62 -5.55 17.39 3.53
CA SER A 62 -4.46 18.39 3.46
C SER A 62 -3.43 18.24 4.57
N PHE A 63 -2.15 18.37 4.25
CA PHE A 63 -1.05 18.11 5.17
C PHE A 63 0.14 19.06 4.94
N ILE A 64 1.10 19.06 5.85
CA ILE A 64 2.36 19.80 5.73
C ILE A 64 3.50 18.77 5.72
N PRO A 65 4.18 18.52 4.58
CA PRO A 65 5.10 17.40 4.42
C PRO A 65 6.18 17.27 5.49
N GLN A 66 6.87 18.37 5.83
CA GLN A 66 7.95 18.34 6.83
C GLN A 66 7.46 17.96 8.24
N ASN A 67 6.17 18.14 8.53
CA ASN A 67 5.59 17.86 9.84
C ASN A 67 4.98 16.46 9.90
N THR A 68 4.54 15.93 8.76
CA THR A 68 3.76 14.68 8.69
C THR A 68 4.53 13.51 8.10
N PHE A 69 5.76 13.72 7.62
CA PHE A 69 6.60 12.64 7.08
C PHE A 69 7.98 12.62 7.74
N ALA A 70 8.40 11.45 8.18
CA ALA A 70 9.75 11.19 8.66
C ALA A 70 10.68 10.90 7.47
N ALA A 71 11.06 11.96 6.75
CA ALA A 71 11.93 11.85 5.60
C ALA A 71 13.37 11.45 6.00
N PRO A 72 14.02 10.52 5.26
CA PRO A 72 15.40 10.17 5.50
C PRO A 72 16.36 11.29 5.06
N ALA A 73 17.57 11.29 5.61
CA ALA A 73 18.61 12.22 5.19
C ALA A 73 18.90 12.09 3.68
N GLY A 74 18.89 13.22 2.97
CA GLY A 74 19.12 13.28 1.53
C GLY A 74 17.86 13.28 0.67
N ALA A 75 16.68 13.03 1.24
CA ALA A 75 15.42 13.22 0.52
C ALA A 75 15.12 14.72 0.37
N SER A 76 14.74 15.13 -0.85
CA SER A 76 14.18 16.46 -1.10
C SER A 76 12.72 16.42 -1.49
N HIS A 77 12.27 15.31 -2.09
CA HIS A 77 10.90 15.10 -2.52
C HIS A 77 10.40 13.73 -2.08
N MET A 78 9.09 13.55 -2.12
CA MET A 78 8.43 12.27 -1.93
C MET A 78 7.34 12.06 -2.97
N ARG A 79 6.92 10.81 -3.13
CA ARG A 79 5.75 10.42 -3.91
C ARG A 79 4.89 9.49 -3.08
N LEU A 80 3.58 9.72 -3.08
CA LEU A 80 2.61 8.81 -2.49
C LEU A 80 2.20 7.81 -3.55
N VAL A 81 2.19 6.53 -3.21
CA VAL A 81 1.90 5.44 -4.15
C VAL A 81 0.83 4.53 -3.59
N THR A 82 -0.11 4.12 -4.43
CA THR A 82 -1.12 3.11 -4.12
C THR A 82 -1.10 2.00 -5.16
N ALA A 83 -1.51 0.82 -4.76
CA ALA A 83 -1.70 -0.29 -5.69
C ALA A 83 -2.88 -1.15 -5.23
N ALA A 84 -3.74 -1.53 -6.17
CA ALA A 84 -4.80 -2.51 -5.94
C ALA A 84 -4.46 -3.78 -6.69
N SER A 85 -4.48 -4.92 -6.00
CA SER A 85 -4.25 -6.22 -6.63
C SER A 85 -5.35 -7.20 -6.29
N LYS A 86 -5.90 -7.84 -7.32
CA LYS A 86 -6.83 -8.95 -7.18
C LYS A 86 -6.08 -10.24 -7.46
N VAL A 87 -5.97 -11.12 -6.48
CA VAL A 87 -5.06 -12.29 -6.55
C VAL A 87 -5.84 -13.59 -6.62
N ASP A 88 -5.63 -14.33 -7.69
CA ASP A 88 -6.09 -15.70 -7.84
C ASP A 88 -4.99 -16.66 -7.36
N PHE A 89 -5.16 -17.17 -6.14
CA PHE A 89 -4.21 -18.11 -5.54
C PHE A 89 -4.24 -19.50 -6.21
N GLU A 90 -5.38 -19.92 -6.77
CA GLU A 90 -5.51 -21.24 -7.42
C GLU A 90 -5.01 -21.20 -8.86
N GLY A 91 -5.38 -20.15 -9.59
CA GLY A 91 -4.93 -19.88 -10.96
C GLY A 91 -3.53 -19.29 -11.07
N GLU A 92 -2.86 -19.02 -9.93
CA GLU A 92 -1.53 -18.41 -9.85
C GLU A 92 -1.39 -17.11 -10.66
N SER A 93 -2.45 -16.29 -10.64
CA SER A 93 -2.52 -15.06 -11.44
C SER A 93 -2.98 -13.88 -10.60
N PHE A 94 -2.78 -12.67 -11.11
CA PHE A 94 -3.26 -11.46 -10.46
C PHE A 94 -3.54 -10.36 -11.48
N ASP A 95 -4.54 -9.55 -11.16
CA ASP A 95 -4.70 -8.23 -11.74
C ASP A 95 -4.03 -7.20 -10.83
N LEU A 96 -3.47 -6.15 -11.42
CA LEU A 96 -2.80 -5.08 -10.71
C LEU A 96 -3.10 -3.75 -11.40
N ASP A 97 -3.47 -2.77 -10.61
CA ASP A 97 -3.50 -1.37 -11.01
C ASP A 97 -2.81 -0.51 -9.95
N THR A 98 -2.24 0.61 -10.36
CA THR A 98 -1.41 1.48 -9.52
C THR A 98 -1.68 2.94 -9.81
N ASP A 99 -1.62 3.77 -8.79
CA ASP A 99 -1.71 5.22 -8.93
C ASP A 99 -0.70 5.91 -8.01
N GLU A 100 -0.29 7.11 -8.40
CA GLU A 100 0.74 7.85 -7.71
C GLU A 100 0.51 9.37 -7.74
N SER A 101 0.92 10.06 -6.69
CA SER A 101 0.90 11.52 -6.68
C SER A 101 1.96 12.10 -7.62
N SER A 102 1.85 13.38 -7.94
CA SER A 102 3.01 14.15 -8.40
C SER A 102 4.13 14.15 -7.36
N GLU A 103 5.34 14.54 -7.73
CA GLU A 103 6.41 14.75 -6.75
C GLU A 103 6.06 15.89 -5.79
N ILE A 104 6.21 15.62 -4.49
CA ILE A 104 5.89 16.55 -3.41
C ILE A 104 7.19 16.99 -2.76
N PHE A 105 7.44 18.30 -2.72
CA PHE A 105 8.61 18.84 -2.02
C PHE A 105 8.46 18.61 -0.51
N ILE A 106 9.54 18.21 0.16
CA ILE A 106 9.51 17.98 1.62
C ILE A 106 9.84 19.30 2.33
N GLY A 107 8.81 20.09 2.63
CA GLY A 107 8.98 21.42 3.21
C GLY A 107 7.78 21.89 4.06
N PRO A 108 7.79 23.19 4.44
CA PRO A 108 6.77 23.79 5.31
C PRO A 108 5.48 24.17 4.58
N GLN A 109 5.38 23.92 3.27
CA GLN A 109 4.19 24.28 2.50
C GLN A 109 3.00 23.39 2.85
N SER A 110 1.80 23.92 2.65
CA SER A 110 0.57 23.15 2.76
C SER A 110 0.28 22.47 1.43
N GLU A 111 0.13 21.15 1.46
CA GLU A 111 -0.41 20.37 0.36
C GLU A 111 -1.93 20.27 0.51
N THR A 112 -2.65 20.28 -0.62
CA THR A 112 -4.09 20.02 -0.63
C THR A 112 -4.38 18.54 -0.39
N ALA A 113 -5.65 18.20 -0.18
CA ALA A 113 -6.03 16.78 -0.10
C ALA A 113 -5.65 16.06 -1.41
N ILE A 114 -5.20 14.81 -1.27
CA ILE A 114 -4.82 13.92 -2.35
C ILE A 114 -5.69 12.67 -2.27
N THR A 115 -6.24 12.25 -3.40
CA THR A 115 -6.91 10.96 -3.54
C THR A 115 -6.15 10.16 -4.57
N LEU A 116 -5.75 8.94 -4.21
CA LEU A 116 -5.16 7.97 -5.12
C LEU A 116 -6.16 6.85 -5.37
N THR A 117 -6.31 6.43 -6.61
CA THR A 117 -7.32 5.44 -7.01
C THR A 117 -6.72 4.39 -7.93
N ALA A 118 -6.89 3.12 -7.58
CA ALA A 118 -6.55 1.99 -8.44
C ALA A 118 -7.78 1.09 -8.63
N THR A 119 -8.00 0.58 -9.84
CA THR A 119 -9.20 -0.20 -10.19
C THR A 119 -8.84 -1.60 -10.67
N VAL A 120 -9.46 -2.62 -10.08
CA VAL A 120 -9.30 -4.03 -10.48
C VAL A 120 -10.59 -4.58 -11.10
N PRO A 121 -10.53 -5.68 -11.88
CA PRO A 121 -11.72 -6.29 -12.44
C PRO A 121 -12.75 -6.73 -11.39
N THR A 122 -14.02 -6.40 -11.64
CA THR A 122 -15.14 -6.70 -10.72
C THR A 122 -15.59 -8.15 -10.77
N ALA A 123 -15.33 -8.86 -11.87
CA ALA A 123 -15.75 -10.25 -12.05
C ALA A 123 -14.90 -11.22 -11.20
N GLY A 124 -15.54 -12.13 -10.46
CA GLY A 124 -14.88 -13.15 -9.65
C GLY A 124 -14.90 -12.85 -8.15
N ASP A 125 -14.67 -13.88 -7.36
CA ASP A 125 -14.69 -13.93 -5.89
C ASP A 125 -13.29 -13.76 -5.27
N GLN A 126 -12.23 -13.60 -6.05
CA GLN A 126 -10.87 -13.46 -5.52
C GLN A 126 -10.72 -12.26 -4.56
N PRO A 127 -9.82 -12.37 -3.56
CA PRO A 127 -9.53 -11.29 -2.64
C PRO A 127 -8.83 -10.11 -3.32
N ILE A 128 -9.10 -8.92 -2.80
CA ILE A 128 -8.52 -7.67 -3.27
C ILE A 128 -7.63 -7.09 -2.16
N PHE A 129 -6.43 -6.69 -2.53
CA PHE A 129 -5.42 -6.13 -1.66
C PHE A 129 -5.14 -4.68 -2.06
N LEU A 130 -5.31 -3.75 -1.12
CA LEU A 130 -4.94 -2.36 -1.30
C LEU A 130 -3.65 -2.06 -0.55
N LEU A 131 -2.62 -1.67 -1.30
CA LEU A 131 -1.34 -1.26 -0.80
C LEU A 131 -1.23 0.26 -0.84
N PHE A 132 -0.58 0.84 0.16
CA PHE A 132 -0.26 2.26 0.19
C PHE A 132 1.15 2.47 0.73
N GLY A 133 1.84 3.46 0.18
CA GLY A 133 3.24 3.68 0.46
C GLY A 133 3.76 5.07 0.16
N VAL A 134 5.00 5.28 0.57
CA VAL A 134 5.76 6.52 0.36
C VAL A 134 7.11 6.17 -0.23
N GLU A 135 7.41 6.76 -1.38
CA GLU A 135 8.73 6.72 -2.01
C GLU A 135 9.44 8.06 -1.79
N PHE A 136 10.70 8.00 -1.34
CA PHE A 136 11.52 9.20 -1.19
C PHE A 136 12.45 9.41 -2.38
N LEU A 137 12.56 10.66 -2.83
CA LEU A 137 13.38 11.07 -3.96
C LEU A 137 14.37 12.17 -3.56
N GLN A 138 15.49 12.18 -4.26
CA GLN A 138 16.49 13.24 -4.20
C GLN A 138 16.56 13.94 -5.56
N GLU A 139 16.40 15.25 -5.54
CA GLU A 139 16.62 16.10 -6.70
C GLU A 139 18.11 16.40 -6.85
N VAL A 140 18.67 16.13 -8.02
CA VAL A 140 20.03 16.50 -8.40
C VAL A 140 19.97 17.17 -9.77
N ASN A 141 20.33 18.46 -9.82
CA ASN A 141 20.32 19.28 -11.04
C ASN A 141 18.97 19.24 -11.79
N GLY A 142 17.84 19.32 -11.08
CA GLY A 142 16.50 19.30 -11.67
C GLY A 142 15.98 17.91 -12.06
N THR A 143 16.74 16.84 -11.79
CA THR A 143 16.30 15.46 -12.04
C THR A 143 16.04 14.75 -10.72
N MET A 144 14.90 14.07 -10.62
CA MET A 144 14.51 13.28 -9.45
C MET A 144 15.10 11.87 -9.53
N TYR A 145 15.72 11.44 -8.44
CA TYR A 145 16.28 10.10 -8.28
C TYR A 145 15.66 9.43 -7.06
N PRO A 146 15.07 8.23 -7.17
CA PRO A 146 14.65 7.46 -6.02
C PRO A 146 15.82 7.21 -5.07
N LEU A 147 15.59 7.33 -3.76
CA LEU A 147 16.55 6.93 -2.75
C LEU A 147 16.62 5.40 -2.67
N LYS A 148 17.43 4.80 -3.55
CA LYS A 148 17.63 3.34 -3.66
C LYS A 148 18.49 2.74 -2.54
N ASN A 149 18.38 3.24 -1.31
CA ASN A 149 19.04 2.61 -0.17
C ASN A 149 18.18 1.50 0.49
N GLY A 150 16.93 1.32 0.03
CA GLY A 150 16.01 0.27 0.48
C GLY A 150 15.60 0.37 1.96
N ALA A 151 16.10 1.36 2.70
CA ALA A 151 15.97 1.42 4.14
C ALA A 151 14.71 2.17 4.60
N PHE A 152 14.16 3.06 3.77
CA PHE A 152 13.17 4.05 4.23
C PHE A 152 11.87 4.12 3.43
N ASN A 153 11.81 3.53 2.23
CA ASN A 153 10.56 3.48 1.48
C ASN A 153 9.56 2.62 2.24
N ALA A 154 8.37 3.17 2.44
CA ALA A 154 7.29 2.50 3.13
C ALA A 154 6.28 1.96 2.13
N LEU A 155 5.82 0.74 2.37
CA LEU A 155 4.71 0.13 1.66
C LEU A 155 4.04 -0.84 2.62
N ALA A 156 2.73 -0.73 2.75
CA ALA A 156 1.93 -1.60 3.61
C ALA A 156 0.62 -2.00 2.94
N LEU A 157 0.08 -3.15 3.32
CA LEU A 157 -1.31 -3.50 3.04
C LEU A 157 -2.22 -2.70 3.98
N VAL A 158 -2.93 -1.72 3.45
CA VAL A 158 -3.76 -0.81 4.25
C VAL A 158 -5.23 -1.23 4.30
N GLU A 159 -5.69 -1.96 3.27
CA GLU A 159 -7.01 -2.59 3.27
C GLU A 159 -6.96 -3.95 2.56
N VAL A 160 -7.82 -4.86 3.01
CA VAL A 160 -8.00 -6.18 2.41
C VAL A 160 -9.50 -6.43 2.32
N ASP A 161 -9.97 -6.81 1.14
CA ASP A 161 -11.32 -7.29 0.92
C ASP A 161 -11.27 -8.80 0.70
N GLU A 162 -11.98 -9.54 1.55
CA GLU A 162 -12.02 -10.99 1.48
C GLU A 162 -12.93 -11.46 0.35
N SER A 163 -12.64 -12.67 -0.15
CA SER A 163 -13.55 -13.36 -1.07
C SER A 163 -14.92 -13.54 -0.42
N VAL A 164 -15.99 -13.37 -1.20
CA VAL A 164 -17.38 -13.63 -0.75
C VAL A 164 -17.85 -14.96 -1.28
#